data_AF-A0A3P7R413-F1
#
_entry.id   AF-A0A3P7R413-F1
#
_cell.length_a   1.000
_cell.length_b   1.000
_cell.length_c   1.000
_cell.angle_alpha   90.00
_cell.angle_beta   90.00
_cell.angle_gamma   90.00
#
_symmetry.space_group_name_H-M   'P 1'
#
loop_
_entity.id
_entity.type
_entity.pdbx_description
1 polymer ?
#
loop_
_entity_poly.entity_id
_entity_poly.type
_entity_poly.pdbx_seq_one_letter_code
_entity_poly.pdbx_strand_id
1 'polypeptide(L)'
;MGLLFSMHGIECALLVLHFLYRYIVVCRPEMKKYFESKLAIWAAANLVWGLIYFFIAIYWFGPTEGCYKYAGEAVRINLQRDLRKLPHMCILTYQVVNNSLLIYWKPTVGVAVVLLMMIATFIVMIFLGAQTSKTLKRGALSKKTITLQRQMLIALIIQVNRTDYVKAKFSTQVLM
;
A
#
# COMPACT_ATOMS: atom_id res chain seq x y z
N MET A 1 -12.27 5.43 7.63
CA MET A 1 -12.03 5.49 6.17
C MET A 1 -10.69 6.17 5.88
N GLY A 2 -10.53 7.49 6.12
CA GLY A 2 -9.25 8.19 5.92
C GLY A 2 -8.05 7.56 6.66
N LEU A 3 -8.27 7.04 7.88
CA LEU A 3 -7.23 6.34 8.66
C LEU A 3 -6.66 5.11 7.93
N LEU A 4 -7.46 4.32 7.21
CA LEU A 4 -6.97 3.13 6.50
C LEU A 4 -6.05 3.51 5.34
N PHE A 5 -6.44 4.52 4.55
CA PHE A 5 -5.60 5.07 3.48
C PHE A 5 -4.33 5.71 4.04
N SER A 6 -4.42 6.41 5.17
CA SER A 6 -3.27 6.97 5.87
C SER A 6 -2.28 5.89 6.29
N MET A 7 -2.77 4.79 6.89
CA MET A 7 -1.92 3.67 7.30
C MET A 7 -1.21 3.04 6.10
N HIS A 8 -1.93 2.85 5.00
CA HIS A 8 -1.35 2.34 3.76
C HIS A 8 -0.29 3.29 3.18
N GLY A 9 -0.56 4.61 3.16
CA GLY A 9 0.41 5.61 2.72
C GLY A 9 1.69 5.58 3.56
N ILE A 10 1.57 5.48 4.88
CA ILE A 10 2.71 5.37 5.80
C ILE A 10 3.50 4.08 5.53
N GLU A 11 2.82 2.94 5.34
CA GLU A 11 3.47 1.67 5.01
C GLU A 11 4.32 1.77 3.73
N CYS A 12 3.76 2.34 2.66
CA CYS A 12 4.49 2.54 1.40
C CYS A 12 5.70 3.47 1.59
N ALA A 13 5.54 4.57 2.34
CA ALA A 13 6.64 5.49 2.61
C ALA A 13 7.75 4.83 3.45
N LEU A 14 7.39 4.01 4.45
CA LEU A 14 8.35 3.29 5.29
C LEU A 14 9.14 2.26 4.48
N LEU A 15 8.48 1.55 3.56
CA LEU A 15 9.16 0.63 2.65
C LEU A 15 10.18 1.38 1.79
N VAL A 16 9.79 2.51 1.18
CA VAL A 16 10.72 3.36 0.40
C VAL A 16 11.88 3.84 1.26
N LEU A 17 11.61 4.34 2.48
CA LEU A 17 12.65 4.80 3.40
C LEU A 17 13.62 3.68 3.76
N HIS A 18 13.12 2.46 3.96
CA HIS A 18 13.95 1.31 4.26
C HIS A 18 14.84 0.89 3.07
N PHE A 19 14.33 0.94 1.84
CA PHE A 19 15.15 0.75 0.63
C PHE A 19 16.20 1.86 0.46
N LEU A 20 15.82 3.11 0.76
CA LEU A 20 16.73 4.25 0.73
C LEU A 20 17.84 4.12 1.78
N TYR A 21 17.51 3.72 3.01
CA TYR A 21 18.49 3.46 4.06
C TYR A 21 19.48 2.38 3.64
N ARG A 22 19.00 1.26 3.08
CA ARG A 22 19.86 0.20 2.53
C ARG A 22 20.78 0.72 1.44
N TYR A 23 20.26 1.54 0.53
CA TYR A 23 21.04 2.18 -0.52
C TYR A 23 22.16 3.05 0.05
N ILE A 24 21.87 3.89 1.06
CA ILE A 24 22.87 4.75 1.70
C ILE A 24 23.96 3.91 2.38
N VAL A 25 23.57 2.90 3.16
CA VAL A 25 24.53 2.05 3.88
C VAL A 25 25.47 1.30 2.93
N VAL A 26 24.97 0.85 1.77
CA VAL A 26 25.74 0.05 0.80
C VAL A 26 26.56 0.92 -0.15
N CYS A 27 25.97 1.97 -0.71
CA CYS A 27 26.59 2.76 -1.77
C CYS A 27 27.33 4.01 -1.26
N ARG A 28 26.98 4.53 -0.08
CA ARG A 28 27.44 5.83 0.45
C ARG A 28 27.59 5.79 1.98
N PRO A 29 28.50 4.95 2.54
CA PRO A 29 28.64 4.78 3.99
C PRO A 29 28.98 6.09 4.73
N GLU A 30 29.64 7.04 4.07
CA GLU A 30 29.97 8.36 4.64
C GLU A 30 28.72 9.20 4.98
N MET A 31 27.65 9.03 4.19
CA MET A 31 26.37 9.74 4.40
C MET A 31 25.50 9.11 5.49
N LYS A 32 25.87 7.91 5.98
CA LYS A 32 25.10 7.18 6.99
C LYS A 32 24.94 7.98 8.29
N LYS A 33 26.03 8.59 8.78
CA LYS A 33 26.02 9.35 10.04
C LYS A 33 25.09 10.57 9.95
N TYR A 34 25.06 11.23 8.79
CA TYR A 34 24.13 12.32 8.53
C TYR A 34 22.68 11.84 8.53
N PHE A 35 22.40 10.72 7.86
CA PHE A 35 21.06 10.13 7.79
C PHE A 35 20.52 9.73 9.17
N GLU A 36 21.34 9.07 10.00
CA GLU A 36 20.96 8.68 11.37
C GLU A 36 20.68 9.90 12.25
N SER A 37 21.46 10.97 12.12
CA SER A 37 21.25 12.22 12.88
C SER A 37 19.93 12.93 12.56
N LYS A 38 19.35 12.66 11.39
CA LYS A 38 18.10 13.29 10.89
C LYS A 38 16.92 12.32 10.84
N LEU A 39 16.99 11.19 11.56
CA LEU A 39 15.94 10.16 11.54
C LEU A 39 14.56 10.71 11.91
N ALA A 40 14.49 11.64 12.86
CA ALA A 40 13.23 12.30 13.23
C ALA A 40 12.59 13.07 12.07
N ILE A 41 13.39 13.72 11.22
CA ILE A 41 12.90 14.44 10.03
C ILE A 41 12.33 13.44 9.02
N TRP A 42 13.02 12.33 8.80
CA TRP A 42 12.53 11.26 7.93
C TRP A 42 11.24 10.63 8.45
N ALA A 43 11.14 10.39 9.76
CA ALA A 43 9.92 9.91 10.39
C ALA A 43 8.76 10.91 10.20
N ALA A 44 9.01 12.21 10.41
CA ALA A 44 8.03 13.25 10.16
C ALA A 44 7.59 13.29 8.69
N ALA A 45 8.52 13.15 7.74
CA ALA A 45 8.19 13.09 6.32
C ALA A 45 7.28 11.89 5.97
N ASN A 46 7.48 10.73 6.61
CA ASN A 46 6.60 9.57 6.44
C ASN A 46 5.19 9.84 6.98
N LEU A 47 5.07 10.51 8.13
CA LEU A 47 3.79 10.90 8.69
C LEU A 47 3.07 11.91 7.79
N VAL A 48 3.78 12.89 7.25
CA VAL A 48 3.23 13.85 6.27
C VAL A 48 2.71 13.12 5.03
N TRP A 49 3.42 12.11 4.54
CA TRP A 49 2.95 11.30 3.42
C TRP A 49 1.64 10.55 3.74
N GLY A 50 1.53 9.99 4.95
CA GLY A 50 0.28 9.43 5.47
C GLY A 50 -0.87 10.44 5.51
N LEU A 51 -0.60 11.66 5.98
CA LEU A 51 -1.58 12.74 6.02
C LEU A 51 -2.08 13.12 4.62
N ILE A 52 -1.20 13.15 3.61
CA ILE A 52 -1.62 13.39 2.22
C ILE A 52 -2.64 12.32 1.77
N TYR A 53 -2.35 11.04 2.03
CA TYR A 53 -3.29 9.95 1.75
C TYR A 53 -4.60 10.09 2.53
N PHE A 54 -4.55 10.54 3.79
CA PHE A 54 -5.73 10.80 4.61
C PHE A 54 -6.63 11.87 3.98
N PHE A 55 -6.06 13.01 3.57
CA PHE A 55 -6.81 14.11 2.96
C PHE A 55 -7.39 13.72 1.61
N ILE A 56 -6.60 13.03 0.75
CA ILE A 56 -7.10 12.49 -0.52
C ILE A 56 -8.30 11.59 -0.25
N ALA A 57 -8.20 10.71 0.75
CA ALA A 57 -9.26 9.77 1.04
C ALA A 57 -10.55 10.44 1.52
N ILE A 58 -10.48 11.46 2.38
CA ILE A 58 -11.66 12.19 2.84
C ILE A 58 -12.27 13.02 1.71
N TYR A 59 -11.44 13.70 0.92
CA TYR A 59 -11.92 14.62 -0.11
C TYR A 59 -12.54 13.89 -1.31
N TRP A 60 -11.86 12.85 -1.81
CA TRP A 60 -12.25 12.14 -3.03
C TRP A 60 -13.17 10.94 -2.77
N PHE A 61 -13.02 10.23 -1.65
CA PHE A 61 -13.85 9.06 -1.28
C PHE A 61 -14.85 9.38 -0.17
N GLY A 62 -15.19 10.66 0.01
CA GLY A 62 -16.24 11.09 0.94
C GLY A 62 -17.59 10.39 0.65
N PRO A 63 -18.38 10.11 1.70
CA PRO A 63 -19.64 9.40 1.56
C PRO A 63 -20.58 10.17 0.65
N THR A 64 -20.93 9.57 -0.50
CA THR A 64 -21.81 10.15 -1.51
C THR A 64 -23.17 9.45 -1.44
N GLU A 65 -24.27 10.19 -1.60
CA GLU A 65 -25.64 9.63 -1.51
C GLU A 65 -25.89 8.45 -2.45
N GLY A 66 -25.26 8.43 -3.64
CA GLY A 66 -25.32 7.30 -4.58
C GLY A 66 -24.80 5.99 -3.99
N CYS A 67 -23.76 6.05 -3.14
CA CYS A 67 -23.24 4.89 -2.42
C CYS A 67 -24.21 4.37 -1.38
N TYR A 68 -24.89 5.26 -0.67
CA TYR A 68 -25.90 4.84 0.30
C TYR A 68 -27.10 4.18 -0.37
N LYS A 69 -27.55 4.68 -1.53
CA LYS A 69 -28.67 4.07 -2.26
C LYS A 69 -28.30 2.71 -2.86
N TYR A 70 -27.11 2.57 -3.44
CA TYR A 70 -26.69 1.33 -4.08
C TYR A 70 -26.26 0.25 -3.08
N ALA A 71 -25.37 0.57 -2.14
CA ALA A 71 -24.87 -0.39 -1.17
C ALA A 71 -25.79 -0.56 0.05
N GLY A 72 -26.66 0.41 0.33
CA GLY A 72 -27.55 0.38 1.48
C GLY A 72 -28.58 -0.75 1.40
N GLU A 73 -29.13 -1.02 0.21
CA GLU A 73 -30.08 -2.12 0.00
C GLU A 73 -29.40 -3.47 0.27
N ALA A 74 -28.24 -3.71 -0.37
CA ALA A 74 -27.50 -4.96 -0.24
C ALA A 74 -27.02 -5.23 1.20
N VAL A 75 -26.54 -4.21 1.91
CA VAL A 75 -26.07 -4.40 3.29
C VAL A 75 -27.22 -4.45 4.29
N ARG A 76 -28.34 -3.76 4.05
CA ARG A 76 -29.54 -3.91 4.87
C ARG A 76 -30.08 -5.35 4.80
N ILE A 77 -30.07 -5.93 3.60
CA ILE A 77 -30.50 -7.32 3.37
C ILE A 77 -29.53 -8.32 4.00
N ASN A 78 -28.22 -8.17 3.81
CA ASN A 78 -27.23 -9.16 4.25
C ASN A 78 -26.78 -9.00 5.72
N LEU A 79 -26.79 -7.78 6.26
CA LEU A 79 -26.15 -7.46 7.53
C LEU A 79 -27.13 -6.94 8.60
N GLN A 80 -28.41 -6.73 8.25
CA GLN A 80 -29.46 -6.14 9.11
C GLN A 80 -29.03 -4.88 9.90
N ARG A 81 -28.03 -4.15 9.39
CA ARG A 81 -27.51 -2.94 10.02
C ARG A 81 -27.55 -1.79 9.04
N ASP A 82 -27.88 -0.62 9.57
CA ASP A 82 -27.97 0.62 8.82
C ASP A 82 -26.58 1.03 8.31
N LEU A 83 -26.42 1.13 6.99
CA LEU A 83 -25.14 1.44 6.35
C LEU A 83 -24.53 2.77 6.82
N ARG A 84 -25.40 3.69 7.27
CA ARG A 84 -25.06 5.01 7.82
C ARG A 84 -24.33 4.95 9.16
N LYS A 85 -24.42 3.83 9.90
CA LYS A 85 -23.80 3.67 11.23
C LYS A 85 -22.49 2.87 11.19
N LEU A 86 -22.07 2.38 10.03
CA LEU A 86 -20.87 1.57 9.88
C LEU A 86 -19.85 2.28 8.97
N PRO A 87 -18.55 2.24 9.30
CA PRO A 87 -17.50 2.77 8.45
C PRO A 87 -17.34 1.88 7.21
N HIS A 88 -18.10 2.17 6.14
CA HIS A 88 -18.08 1.39 4.90
C HIS A 88 -17.14 1.97 3.85
N MET A 89 -16.46 1.08 3.13
CA MET A 89 -15.70 1.39 1.92
C MET A 89 -16.62 1.20 0.71
N CYS A 90 -17.31 2.25 0.28
CA CYS A 90 -18.09 2.21 -0.94
C CYS A 90 -17.43 3.12 -1.97
N ILE A 91 -16.72 2.51 -2.92
CA ILE A 91 -16.09 3.19 -4.05
C ILE A 91 -16.89 2.78 -5.28
N LEU A 92 -17.92 3.56 -5.61
CA LEU A 92 -18.69 3.40 -6.83
C LEU A 92 -18.08 4.27 -7.91
N THR A 93 -17.40 3.66 -8.88
CA THR A 93 -16.85 4.37 -10.04
C THR A 93 -17.87 4.49 -11.16
N TYR A 94 -18.78 3.53 -11.30
CA TYR A 94 -19.86 3.55 -12.27
C TYR A 94 -21.11 2.84 -11.73
N GLN A 95 -22.28 3.25 -12.24
CA GLN A 95 -23.56 2.59 -12.02
C GLN A 95 -24.31 2.51 -13.35
N VAL A 96 -24.94 1.37 -13.64
CA VAL A 96 -25.82 1.23 -14.80
C VAL A 96 -27.25 1.46 -14.32
N VAL A 97 -27.89 2.53 -14.80
CA VAL A 97 -29.29 2.86 -14.50
C VAL A 97 -30.02 3.03 -15.83
N ASN A 98 -31.10 2.28 -16.06
CA ASN A 98 -31.95 2.38 -17.25
C ASN A 98 -31.15 2.33 -18.58
N ASN A 99 -30.28 1.32 -18.75
CA ASN A 99 -29.44 1.14 -19.94
C ASN A 99 -28.44 2.28 -20.23
N SER A 100 -28.29 3.23 -19.30
CA SER A 100 -27.32 4.34 -19.37
C SER A 100 -26.25 4.17 -18.29
N LEU A 101 -25.00 4.33 -18.69
CA LEU A 101 -23.83 4.18 -17.82
C LEU A 101 -23.51 5.52 -17.15
N LEU A 102 -23.80 5.63 -15.85
CA LEU A 102 -23.54 6.82 -15.05
C LEU A 102 -22.20 6.66 -14.32
N ILE A 103 -21.19 7.41 -14.76
CA ILE A 103 -19.85 7.40 -14.17
C ILE A 103 -19.78 8.45 -13.08
N TYR A 104 -19.38 8.04 -11.87
CA TYR A 104 -19.06 8.97 -10.80
C TYR A 104 -17.61 9.41 -10.95
N TRP A 105 -17.41 10.56 -11.61
CA TRP A 105 -16.09 11.11 -11.90
C TRP A 105 -15.25 11.39 -10.65
N LYS A 106 -15.88 11.80 -9.56
CA LYS A 106 -15.19 12.10 -8.30
C LYS A 106 -14.45 10.86 -7.76
N PRO A 107 -15.10 9.76 -7.33
CA PRO A 107 -14.37 8.57 -6.88
C PRO A 107 -13.43 7.99 -7.94
N THR A 108 -13.77 8.09 -9.24
CA THR A 108 -12.95 7.57 -10.34
C THR A 108 -11.58 8.25 -10.42
N VAL A 109 -11.54 9.59 -10.38
CA VAL A 109 -10.27 10.34 -10.39
C VAL A 109 -9.51 10.11 -9.07
N GLY A 110 -10.21 9.99 -7.94
CA GLY A 110 -9.60 9.62 -6.66
C GLY A 110 -8.85 8.29 -6.73
N VAL A 111 -9.47 7.24 -7.31
CA VAL A 111 -8.82 5.93 -7.52
C VAL A 111 -7.61 6.06 -8.44
N ALA A 112 -7.75 6.79 -9.56
CA ALA A 112 -6.67 6.97 -10.53
C ALA A 112 -5.44 7.66 -9.90
N VAL A 113 -5.65 8.69 -9.08
CA VAL A 113 -4.58 9.40 -8.37
C VAL A 113 -3.86 8.48 -7.38
N VAL A 114 -4.60 7.72 -6.56
CA VAL A 114 -4.00 6.79 -5.60
C VAL A 114 -3.20 5.69 -6.30
N LEU A 115 -3.71 5.16 -7.42
CA LEU A 115 -2.99 4.17 -8.23
C LEU A 115 -1.70 4.73 -8.82
N LEU A 116 -1.73 5.95 -9.34
CA LEU A 116 -0.54 6.62 -9.88
C LEU A 116 0.54 6.81 -8.80
N MET A 117 0.13 7.29 -7.62
CA MET A 117 1.04 7.42 -6.47
C MET A 117 1.65 6.08 -6.07
N MET A 118 0.84 5.01 -6.04
CA MET A 118 1.31 3.66 -5.73
C MET A 118 2.35 3.19 -6.75
N ILE A 119 2.07 3.31 -8.05
CA ILE A 119 3.00 2.93 -9.12
C ILE A 119 4.32 3.72 -9.00
N ALA A 120 4.25 5.03 -8.75
CA ALA A 120 5.43 5.86 -8.57
C ALA A 120 6.29 5.37 -7.40
N THR A 121 5.69 5.05 -6.24
CA THR A 121 6.43 4.50 -5.09
C THR A 121 7.08 3.16 -5.40
N PHE A 122 6.40 2.27 -6.14
CA PHE A 122 6.98 0.99 -6.57
C PHE A 122 8.17 1.16 -7.51
N ILE A 123 8.08 2.08 -8.48
CA ILE A 123 9.20 2.38 -9.38
C ILE A 123 10.43 2.85 -8.59
N VAL A 124 10.23 3.75 -7.62
CA VAL A 124 11.32 4.23 -6.75
C VAL A 124 11.93 3.08 -5.93
N MET A 125 11.10 2.21 -5.34
CA MET A 125 11.59 1.05 -4.59
C MET A 125 12.41 0.10 -5.48
N ILE A 126 11.92 -0.22 -6.68
CA ILE A 126 12.62 -1.10 -7.62
C ILE A 126 13.95 -0.46 -8.05
N PHE A 127 13.96 0.84 -8.33
CA PHE A 127 15.18 1.56 -8.71
C PHE A 127 16.23 1.53 -7.59
N LEU A 128 15.86 1.90 -6.37
CA LEU A 128 16.75 1.88 -5.19
C LEU A 128 17.24 0.46 -4.88
N GLY A 129 16.36 -0.54 -4.97
CA GLY A 129 16.69 -1.94 -4.75
C GLY A 129 17.65 -2.50 -5.81
N ALA A 130 17.42 -2.15 -7.09
CA ALA A 130 18.29 -2.54 -8.19
C ALA A 130 19.68 -1.90 -8.08
N GLN A 131 19.74 -0.61 -7.72
CA GLN A 131 21.02 0.08 -7.55
C GLN A 131 21.82 -0.51 -6.37
N THR A 132 21.16 -0.78 -5.25
CA THR A 132 21.77 -1.44 -4.09
C THR A 132 22.31 -2.83 -4.49
N SER A 133 21.52 -3.61 -5.24
CA SER A 133 21.90 -4.94 -5.69
C SER A 133 23.06 -4.93 -6.69
N LYS A 134 23.11 -3.95 -7.60
CA LYS A 134 24.22 -3.76 -8.56
C LYS A 134 25.52 -3.41 -7.83
N THR A 135 25.46 -2.49 -6.87
CA THR A 135 26.63 -2.11 -6.05
C THR A 135 27.08 -3.28 -5.18
N LEU A 136 26.15 -4.07 -4.63
CA LEU A 136 26.47 -5.24 -3.83
C LEU A 136 27.17 -6.35 -4.65
N LYS A 137 26.82 -6.51 -5.93
CA LYS A 137 27.51 -7.44 -6.84
C LYS A 137 28.89 -6.95 -7.27
N ARG A 138 29.12 -5.63 -7.27
CA ARG A 138 30.38 -5.00 -7.69
C ARG A 138 31.36 -4.73 -6.53
N GLY A 139 30.86 -4.54 -5.31
CA GLY A 139 31.67 -4.25 -4.12
C GLY A 139 31.89 -5.49 -3.26
N ALA A 140 33.12 -5.66 -2.75
CA ALA A 140 33.47 -6.68 -1.74
C ALA A 140 32.87 -6.32 -0.37
N LEU A 141 31.54 -6.39 -0.23
CA LEU A 141 30.85 -6.13 1.04
C LEU A 141 30.80 -7.40 1.91
N SER A 142 30.87 -7.19 3.23
CA SER A 142 30.90 -8.26 4.23
C SER A 142 29.70 -9.22 4.10
N LYS A 143 30.00 -10.53 4.15
CA LYS A 143 29.04 -11.65 4.04
C LYS A 143 27.80 -11.48 4.92
N LYS A 144 27.93 -10.78 6.06
CA LYS A 144 26.87 -10.55 7.05
C LYS A 144 25.68 -9.75 6.50
N THR A 145 25.92 -8.71 5.70
CA THR A 145 24.85 -7.85 5.13
C THR A 145 24.09 -8.55 4.00
N ILE A 146 24.79 -9.36 3.18
CA ILE A 146 24.20 -10.16 2.10
C ILE A 146 23.24 -11.21 2.67
N THR A 147 23.67 -11.92 3.72
CA THR A 147 22.87 -12.97 4.36
C THR A 147 21.57 -12.41 4.93
N LEU A 148 21.61 -11.25 5.59
CA LEU A 148 20.43 -10.63 6.17
C LEU A 148 19.41 -10.20 5.09
N GLN A 149 19.89 -9.61 3.99
CA GLN A 149 19.00 -9.22 2.87
C GLN A 149 18.40 -10.44 2.16
N ARG A 150 19.17 -11.51 1.99
CA ARG A 150 18.69 -12.77 1.42
C ARG A 150 17.65 -13.45 2.32
N GLN A 151 17.83 -13.41 3.64
CA GLN A 151 16.88 -13.98 4.60
C GLN A 151 15.51 -13.31 4.53
N MET A 152 15.44 -11.98 4.42
CA MET A 152 14.15 -11.29 4.28
C MET A 152 13.44 -11.63 2.96
N LEU A 153 14.17 -11.76 1.86
CA LEU A 153 13.60 -12.16 0.57
C LEU A 153 13.10 -13.61 0.59
N ILE A 154 13.87 -14.53 1.19
CA ILE A 154 13.46 -15.93 1.37
C ILE A 154 12.22 -16.02 2.27
N ALA A 155 12.17 -15.24 3.36
CA ALA A 155 11.01 -15.20 4.24
C ALA A 155 9.74 -14.74 3.49
N LEU A 156 9.86 -13.75 2.61
CA LEU A 156 8.75 -13.27 1.78
C LEU A 156 8.28 -14.34 0.78
N ILE A 157 9.21 -15.04 0.12
CA ILE A 157 8.89 -16.14 -0.81
C ILE A 157 8.17 -17.28 -0.07
N ILE A 158 8.63 -17.63 1.14
CA ILE A 158 7.99 -18.64 1.98
C ILE A 158 6.59 -18.19 2.40
N GLN A 159 6.40 -16.92 2.76
CA GLN A 159 5.10 -16.37 3.13
C GLN A 159 4.08 -16.43 1.98
N VAL A 160 4.51 -16.07 0.76
CA VAL A 160 3.67 -16.17 -0.44
C VAL A 160 3.28 -17.63 -0.71
N ASN A 161 4.27 -18.53 -0.80
CA ASN A 161 3.99 -19.95 -1.05
C ASN A 161 3.10 -20.58 0.03
N ARG A 162 3.30 -20.24 1.31
CA ARG A 162 2.48 -20.77 2.42
C ARG A 162 1.02 -20.32 2.31
N THR A 163 0.77 -19.14 1.77
CA THR A 163 -0.60 -18.62 1.57
C THR A 163 -1.34 -19.40 0.49
N ASP A 164 -0.62 -19.87 -0.54
CA ASP A 164 -1.18 -20.71 -1.61
C ASP A 164 -1.49 -22.13 -1.11
N TYR A 165 -0.64 -22.71 -0.25
CA TYR A 165 -0.91 -24.02 0.39
C TYR A 165 -2.14 -23.98 1.31
N VAL A 166 -2.35 -22.89 2.05
CA VAL A 166 -3.51 -22.74 2.93
C VAL A 166 -4.80 -22.58 2.11
N LYS A 167 -4.78 -21.81 1.01
CA LYS A 167 -5.93 -21.72 0.10
C LYS A 167 -6.25 -23.05 -0.58
N ALA A 168 -5.24 -23.79 -1.04
CA ALA A 168 -5.45 -25.10 -1.64
C ALA A 168 -6.09 -26.10 -0.66
N LYS A 169 -5.62 -26.12 0.59
CA LYS A 169 -6.17 -27.01 1.63
C LYS A 169 -7.60 -26.64 2.04
N PHE A 170 -7.93 -25.34 2.04
CA PHE A 170 -9.28 -24.87 2.36
C PHE A 170 -10.28 -25.17 1.22
N SER A 171 -9.87 -25.04 -0.05
CA SER A 171 -10.71 -25.46 -1.19
C SER A 171 -10.98 -26.97 -1.22
N THR A 172 -10.04 -27.81 -0.77
CA THR A 172 -10.25 -29.26 -0.68
C THR A 172 -11.19 -29.66 0.47
N GLN A 173 -11.26 -28.88 1.56
CA GLN A 173 -12.18 -29.15 2.68
C GLN A 173 -13.61 -28.63 2.46
N VAL A 174 -13.83 -27.68 1.56
CA VAL A 174 -15.18 -27.16 1.22
C VAL A 174 -15.85 -27.98 0.11
N LEU A 175 -15.09 -28.83 -0.59
CA LEU A 175 -15.55 -29.75 -1.64
C LEU A 175 -15.74 -31.21 -1.16
N MET A 176 -15.63 -31.46 0.15
CA MET A 176 -16.07 -32.69 0.84
C MET A 176 -17.22 -32.36 1.77
#